data_AF-A0A7I7XSC0-F1
#
_entry.id   AF-A0A7I7XSC0-F1
#
_cell.length_a   1.000
_cell.length_b   1.000
_cell.length_c   1.000
_cell.angle_alpha   90.00
_cell.angle_beta   90.00
_cell.angle_gamma   90.00
#
_symmetry.space_group_name_H-M   'P 1'
#
loop_
_entity.id
_entity.type
_entity.pdbx_description
1 polymer ?
#
loop_
_entity_poly.entity_id
_entity_poly.type
_entity_poly.pdbx_seq_one_letter_code
_entity_poly.pdbx_strand_id
1 'polypeptide(L)'
;MARQVRRQADKGRAIIVDDRDGETIKISSRRVTPGNLGFALIRIGDFETERTLLDPLAKSVMQFLRLMLPDELVTSVSIRTQGELREWWMKNSAAQTHCVLIGHGDPAGIKFLDRDSLVTGLELGKALTDAAPDKSAKSFLSLSCLTGRAAFGNGFSSTGICKEFIGPYHSVHGAAASQYTQTLLAHHLLDGVELLPSHRRANRSTSKNSTFRFYRSGGSLLDTYGKVT
;
A
#
# COMPACT_ATOMS: atom_id res chain seq x y z
N MET A 1 -7.80 -21.76 29.29
CA MET A 1 -6.71 -20.76 29.37
C MET A 1 -6.35 -20.34 27.96
N ALA A 2 -6.59 -19.09 27.58
CA ALA A 2 -6.11 -18.57 26.30
C ALA A 2 -4.59 -18.45 26.36
N ARG A 3 -3.86 -19.22 25.55
CA ARG A 3 -2.41 -19.13 25.45
C ARG A 3 -2.04 -17.78 24.83
N GLN A 4 -1.19 -17.04 25.53
CA GLN A 4 -0.72 -15.72 25.14
C GLN A 4 0.27 -15.88 23.97
N VAL A 5 -0.18 -15.56 22.75
CA VAL A 5 0.68 -15.55 21.56
C VAL A 5 1.76 -14.48 21.77
N ARG A 6 3.04 -14.87 21.85
CA ARG A 6 4.15 -13.92 21.89
C ARG A 6 4.57 -13.62 20.45
N ARG A 7 4.18 -12.45 19.95
CA ARG A 7 4.61 -11.96 18.63
C ARG A 7 5.76 -11.00 18.83
N GLN A 8 6.95 -11.37 18.36
CA GLN A 8 8.12 -10.50 18.36
C GLN A 8 8.73 -10.48 16.97
N ALA A 9 8.77 -9.32 16.34
CA ALA A 9 9.45 -9.18 15.05
C ALA A 9 10.96 -9.08 15.26
N ASP A 10 11.72 -9.89 14.52
CA ASP A 10 13.18 -9.95 14.58
C ASP A 10 13.78 -8.90 13.63
N LYS A 11 14.11 -7.71 14.16
CA LYS A 11 14.89 -6.64 13.50
C LYS A 11 14.58 -6.43 11.99
N GLY A 12 13.30 -6.49 11.62
CA GLY A 12 12.82 -6.30 10.23
C GLY A 12 13.14 -7.42 9.23
N ARG A 13 13.56 -8.61 9.68
CA ARG A 13 14.02 -9.73 8.83
C ARG A 13 13.12 -10.97 8.83
N ALA A 14 12.24 -11.08 9.82
CA ALA A 14 11.23 -12.12 9.90
C ALA A 14 10.13 -11.76 10.90
N ILE A 15 8.94 -12.30 10.66
CA ILE A 15 7.85 -12.31 11.63
C ILE A 15 7.88 -13.66 12.33
N ILE A 16 7.92 -13.65 13.66
CA ILE A 16 7.90 -14.85 14.47
C ILE A 16 6.47 -15.07 14.96
N VAL A 17 5.92 -16.25 14.70
CA VAL A 17 4.56 -16.64 15.08
C VAL A 17 4.58 -18.02 15.71
N ASP A 18 3.93 -18.19 16.85
CA ASP A 18 3.66 -19.51 17.41
C ASP A 18 2.55 -20.18 16.59
N ASP A 19 2.80 -21.38 16.10
CA ASP A 19 1.82 -22.15 15.35
C ASP A 19 0.77 -22.81 16.25
N ARG A 20 -0.10 -23.63 15.64
CA ARG A 20 -1.19 -24.31 16.36
C ARG A 20 -0.69 -25.36 17.35
N ASP A 21 0.52 -25.87 17.15
CA ASP A 21 1.16 -26.88 17.99
C ASP A 21 2.05 -26.21 19.07
N GLY A 22 2.22 -24.89 19.00
CA GLY A 22 3.03 -24.11 19.92
C GLY A 22 4.50 -24.04 19.53
N GLU A 23 4.84 -24.45 18.30
CA GLU A 23 6.17 -24.24 17.74
C GLU A 23 6.31 -22.81 17.22
N THR A 24 7.44 -22.19 17.56
CA THR A 24 7.78 -20.85 17.11
C THR A 24 8.26 -20.91 15.66
N ILE A 25 7.40 -20.54 14.70
CA ILE A 25 7.73 -20.48 13.27
C ILE A 25 8.30 -19.10 12.93
N LYS A 26 9.49 -19.10 12.32
CA LYS A 26 10.07 -17.90 11.70
C LYS A 26 9.56 -17.76 10.27
N ILE A 27 8.56 -16.90 10.06
CA ILE A 27 8.13 -16.50 8.72
C ILE A 27 9.14 -15.50 8.20
N SER A 28 10.04 -15.98 7.35
CA SER A 28 11.07 -15.18 6.71
C SER A 28 10.45 -14.24 5.67
N SER A 29 10.33 -12.96 6.00
CA SER A 29 10.00 -11.90 5.03
C SER A 29 11.04 -11.84 3.88
N ARG A 30 12.23 -12.43 4.10
CA ARG A 30 13.36 -12.50 3.16
C ARG A 30 13.05 -13.19 1.83
N ARG A 31 12.07 -14.11 1.75
CA ARG A 31 11.68 -14.72 0.46
C ARG A 31 10.94 -13.74 -0.45
N VAL A 32 10.29 -12.73 0.12
CA VAL A 32 9.36 -11.87 -0.63
C VAL A 32 9.86 -10.42 -0.73
N THR A 33 10.56 -9.94 0.30
CA THR A 33 11.21 -8.63 0.32
C THR A 33 12.70 -8.81 0.63
N PRO A 34 13.56 -8.94 -0.39
CA PRO A 34 15.00 -8.90 -0.19
C PRO A 34 15.39 -7.50 0.31
N GLY A 35 15.79 -7.36 1.58
CA GLY A 35 16.24 -6.09 2.15
C GLY A 35 15.62 -5.75 3.51
N ASN A 36 15.76 -4.49 3.93
CA ASN A 36 15.13 -3.97 5.14
C ASN A 36 13.69 -3.55 4.81
N LEU A 37 12.71 -4.21 5.43
CA LEU A 37 11.29 -3.91 5.28
C LEU A 37 10.96 -2.54 5.88
N GLY A 38 10.18 -1.71 5.18
CA GLY A 38 9.72 -0.42 5.69
C GLY A 38 8.42 -0.02 5.00
N PHE A 39 7.46 0.47 5.79
CA PHE A 39 6.14 0.89 5.34
C PHE A 39 5.94 2.38 5.57
N ALA A 40 5.55 3.08 4.51
CA ALA A 40 5.03 4.43 4.59
C ALA A 40 3.50 4.43 4.40
N LEU A 41 2.77 4.95 5.38
CA LEU A 41 1.36 5.30 5.25
C LEU A 41 1.24 6.79 4.96
N ILE A 42 0.88 7.13 3.74
CA ILE A 42 0.82 8.51 3.26
C ILE A 42 -0.65 8.87 3.09
N ARG A 43 -1.17 9.69 4.01
CA ARG A 43 -2.52 10.23 3.95
C ARG A 43 -2.49 11.55 3.20
N ILE A 44 -3.15 11.61 2.04
CA ILE A 44 -3.38 12.78 1.21
C ILE A 44 -4.76 13.32 1.58
N GLY A 45 -4.77 14.32 2.45
CA GLY A 45 -5.96 14.83 3.12
C GLY A 45 -6.68 15.97 2.39
N ASP A 46 -7.95 16.15 2.77
CA ASP A 46 -8.72 17.37 2.56
C ASP A 46 -9.39 17.83 3.86
N PHE A 47 -9.80 19.09 3.95
CA PHE A 47 -10.44 19.58 5.18
C PHE A 47 -11.87 19.04 5.40
N GLU A 48 -12.47 18.41 4.39
CA GLU A 48 -13.87 18.01 4.39
C GLU A 48 -14.09 16.63 5.01
N THR A 49 -13.20 15.69 4.73
CA THR A 49 -13.38 14.25 4.99
C THR A 49 -12.25 13.63 5.81
N GLU A 50 -11.20 14.41 6.10
CA GLU A 50 -10.05 13.93 6.88
C GLU A 50 -10.50 13.23 8.16
N ARG A 51 -11.38 13.86 8.96
CA ARG A 51 -11.81 13.33 10.26
C ARG A 51 -12.79 12.16 10.17
N THR A 52 -13.61 12.13 9.13
CA THR A 52 -14.76 11.21 9.04
C THR A 52 -14.46 9.97 8.21
N LEU A 53 -13.49 10.03 7.30
CA LEU A 53 -13.14 8.93 6.40
C LEU A 53 -11.64 8.60 6.40
N LEU A 54 -10.79 9.59 6.10
CA LEU A 54 -9.37 9.32 5.86
C LEU A 54 -8.64 8.93 7.15
N ASP A 55 -8.94 9.59 8.27
CA ASP A 55 -8.38 9.27 9.60
C ASP A 55 -8.79 7.89 10.09
N PRO A 56 -10.09 7.52 10.09
CA PRO A 56 -10.49 6.16 10.44
C PRO A 56 -9.80 5.10 9.59
N LEU A 57 -9.71 5.30 8.26
CA LEU A 57 -9.08 4.34 7.36
C LEU A 57 -7.58 4.23 7.61
N ALA A 58 -6.87 5.35 7.67
CA ALA A 58 -5.43 5.38 7.95
C ALA A 58 -5.11 4.76 9.32
N LYS A 59 -5.90 5.05 10.35
CA LYS A 59 -5.76 4.45 11.67
C LYS A 59 -5.97 2.94 11.61
N SER A 60 -6.99 2.46 10.91
CA SER A 60 -7.28 1.04 10.78
C SER A 60 -6.10 0.27 10.14
N VAL A 61 -5.55 0.78 9.03
CA VAL A 61 -4.41 0.15 8.36
C VAL A 61 -3.13 0.25 9.20
N MET A 62 -2.86 1.40 9.81
CA MET A 62 -1.68 1.61 10.65
C MET A 62 -1.66 0.67 11.86
N GLN A 63 -2.78 0.53 12.56
CA GLN A 63 -2.85 -0.35 13.73
C GLN A 63 -2.67 -1.81 13.31
N PHE A 64 -3.23 -2.23 12.17
CA PHE A 64 -3.00 -3.58 11.66
C PHE A 64 -1.53 -3.85 11.34
N LEU A 65 -0.84 -2.90 10.69
CA LEU A 65 0.60 -3.02 10.44
C LEU A 65 1.41 -3.16 11.73
N ARG A 66 1.10 -2.35 12.76
CA ARG A 66 1.77 -2.41 14.08
C ARG A 66 1.51 -3.69 14.86
N LEU A 67 0.44 -4.43 14.55
CA LEU A 67 0.23 -5.78 15.10
C LEU A 67 1.16 -6.84 14.49
N MET A 68 1.71 -6.57 13.30
CA MET A 68 2.57 -7.51 12.56
C MET A 68 4.04 -7.11 12.57
N LEU A 69 4.34 -5.82 12.68
CA LEU A 69 5.66 -5.24 12.50
C LEU A 69 6.06 -4.37 13.70
N PRO A 70 7.37 -4.22 13.98
CA PRO A 70 7.86 -3.23 14.92
C PRO A 70 7.46 -1.81 14.50
N ASP A 71 7.27 -0.93 15.47
CA ASP A 71 6.86 0.46 15.24
C ASP A 71 7.87 1.22 14.37
N GLU A 72 9.18 0.94 14.49
CA GLU A 72 10.23 1.60 13.71
C GLU A 72 10.17 1.30 12.21
N LEU A 73 9.46 0.24 11.79
CA LEU A 73 9.29 -0.10 10.37
C LEU A 73 8.05 0.52 9.75
N VAL A 74 7.22 1.22 10.53
CA VAL A 74 5.94 1.78 10.08
C VAL A 74 5.92 3.28 10.34
N THR A 75 6.10 4.06 9.27
CA THR A 75 5.97 5.51 9.32
C THR A 75 4.61 5.93 8.77
N SER A 76 3.95 6.88 9.42
CA SER A 76 2.74 7.52 8.88
C SER A 76 2.95 9.02 8.78
N VAL A 77 2.43 9.61 7.69
CA VAL A 77 2.50 11.05 7.44
C VAL A 77 1.17 11.54 6.90
N SER A 78 0.77 12.72 7.37
CA SER A 78 -0.33 13.48 6.79
C SER A 78 0.23 14.57 5.90
N ILE A 79 -0.22 14.59 4.65
CA ILE A 79 0.13 15.58 3.65
C ILE A 79 -1.15 16.11 3.00
N ARG A 80 -1.11 17.33 2.49
CA ARG A 80 -2.22 17.97 1.79
C ARG A 80 -1.80 18.49 0.42
N THR A 81 -0.51 18.79 0.27
CA THR A 81 0.06 19.40 -0.92
C THR A 81 1.07 18.49 -1.60
N GLN A 82 1.27 18.66 -2.90
CA GLN A 82 2.30 17.93 -3.64
C GLN A 82 3.70 18.35 -3.13
N GLY A 83 3.87 19.60 -2.72
CA GLY A 83 5.09 20.12 -2.10
C GLY A 83 5.47 19.36 -0.82
N GLU A 84 4.55 19.22 0.13
CA GLU A 84 4.77 18.47 1.37
C GLU A 84 5.15 17.01 1.08
N LEU A 85 4.48 16.37 0.11
CA LEU A 85 4.83 15.01 -0.29
C LEU A 85 6.27 14.92 -0.75
N ARG A 86 6.70 15.80 -1.65
CA ARG A 86 8.07 15.81 -2.17
C ARG A 86 9.09 16.03 -1.06
N GLU A 87 8.83 17.00 -0.18
CA GLU A 87 9.75 17.30 0.92
C GLU A 87 9.88 16.14 1.90
N TRP A 88 8.76 15.54 2.28
CA TRP A 88 8.78 14.36 3.14
C TRP A 88 9.46 13.18 2.45
N TRP A 89 9.17 12.95 1.17
CA TRP A 89 9.72 11.84 0.40
C TRP A 89 11.23 11.93 0.23
N MET A 90 11.79 13.13 0.01
CA MET A 90 13.24 13.37 -0.04
C MET A 90 13.96 12.87 1.21
N LYS A 91 13.35 13.03 2.39
CA LYS A 91 13.96 12.71 3.68
C LYS A 91 13.75 11.26 4.11
N ASN A 92 12.63 10.65 3.72
CA ASN A 92 12.15 9.41 4.35
C ASN A 92 12.10 8.19 3.43
N SER A 93 12.09 8.38 2.11
CA SER A 93 11.78 7.28 1.16
C SER A 93 12.85 6.18 1.06
N ALA A 94 14.11 6.47 1.40
CA ALA A 94 15.19 5.49 1.35
C ALA A 94 14.96 4.27 2.26
N ALA A 95 14.29 4.47 3.41
CA ALA A 95 13.98 3.38 4.35
C ALA A 95 12.73 2.58 3.98
N GLN A 96 11.99 2.98 2.95
CA GLN A 96 10.68 2.41 2.62
C GLN A 96 10.77 1.42 1.47
N THR A 97 10.11 0.29 1.60
CA THR A 97 9.92 -0.70 0.53
C THR A 97 8.47 -0.79 0.07
N HIS A 98 7.54 -0.41 0.94
CA HIS A 98 6.10 -0.39 0.69
C HIS A 98 5.51 0.96 1.02
N CYS A 99 4.57 1.41 0.20
CA CYS A 99 3.87 2.67 0.40
C CYS A 99 2.36 2.48 0.24
N VAL A 100 1.59 2.91 1.23
CA VAL A 100 0.13 2.94 1.17
C VAL A 100 -0.31 4.39 1.02
N LEU A 101 -0.98 4.70 -0.08
CA LEU A 101 -1.54 6.01 -0.37
C LEU A 101 -3.01 6.03 0.03
N ILE A 102 -3.42 6.95 0.89
CA ILE A 102 -4.80 7.08 1.38
C ILE A 102 -5.29 8.48 1.11
N GLY A 103 -6.28 8.65 0.25
CA GLY A 103 -6.81 9.96 -0.10
C GLY A 103 -7.98 9.83 -1.06
N HIS A 104 -8.28 10.93 -1.75
CA HIS A 104 -9.31 10.94 -2.78
C HIS A 104 -8.72 10.79 -4.16
N GLY A 105 -9.35 9.90 -4.93
CA GLY A 105 -8.97 9.63 -6.30
C GLY A 105 -10.18 9.63 -7.22
N ASP A 106 -9.87 9.88 -8.48
CA ASP A 106 -10.74 9.79 -9.64
C ASP A 106 -10.00 8.94 -10.71
N PRO A 107 -10.68 8.40 -11.75
CA PRO A 107 -10.00 7.81 -12.91
C PRO A 107 -8.76 8.55 -13.41
N ALA A 108 -8.76 9.89 -13.37
CA ALA A 108 -7.70 10.71 -13.93
C ALA A 108 -6.52 10.98 -12.98
N GLY A 109 -6.69 10.87 -11.65
CA GLY A 109 -5.70 11.37 -10.72
C GLY A 109 -6.09 11.37 -9.25
N ILE A 110 -5.18 11.90 -8.43
CA ILE A 110 -5.37 12.15 -7.00
C ILE A 110 -5.46 13.66 -6.78
N LYS A 111 -6.33 14.08 -5.87
CA LYS A 111 -6.49 15.49 -5.50
C LYS A 111 -5.44 15.90 -4.45
N PHE A 112 -4.81 17.05 -4.66
CA PHE A 112 -3.99 17.74 -3.68
C PHE A 112 -4.55 19.17 -3.49
N LEU A 113 -4.43 19.74 -2.30
CA LEU A 113 -5.02 21.05 -1.99
C LEU A 113 -4.30 22.23 -2.67
N ASP A 114 -3.04 22.07 -3.05
CA ASP A 114 -2.24 23.08 -3.76
C ASP A 114 -2.44 23.06 -5.28
N ARG A 115 -3.45 22.35 -5.77
CA ARG A 115 -3.66 22.10 -7.20
C ARG A 115 -5.13 22.20 -7.57
N ASP A 116 -5.42 22.98 -8.61
CA ASP A 116 -6.75 23.03 -9.22
C ASP A 116 -7.05 21.77 -10.05
N SER A 117 -6.00 21.15 -10.60
CA SER A 117 -6.11 19.92 -11.39
C SER A 117 -5.72 18.69 -10.58
N LEU A 118 -6.31 17.54 -10.92
CA LEU A 118 -5.86 16.25 -10.41
C LEU A 118 -4.40 15.99 -10.83
N VAL A 119 -3.64 15.37 -9.93
CA VAL A 119 -2.28 14.89 -10.21
C VAL A 119 -2.38 13.49 -10.80
N THR A 120 -1.94 13.34 -12.05
CA THR A 120 -2.01 12.06 -12.78
C THR A 120 -1.05 11.02 -12.20
N GLY A 121 -1.26 9.74 -12.52
CA GLY A 121 -0.35 8.69 -12.07
C GLY A 121 1.09 8.89 -12.56
N LEU A 122 1.27 9.32 -13.82
CA LEU A 122 2.60 9.61 -14.37
C LEU A 122 3.25 10.81 -13.69
N GLU A 123 2.50 11.88 -13.46
CA GLU A 123 3.00 13.09 -12.78
C GLU A 123 3.43 12.79 -11.35
N LEU A 124 2.60 12.06 -10.59
CA LEU A 124 2.93 11.66 -9.23
C LEU A 124 4.16 10.76 -9.19
N GLY A 125 4.20 9.73 -10.04
CA GLY A 125 5.33 8.81 -10.10
C GLY A 125 6.64 9.51 -10.48
N LYS A 126 6.61 10.48 -11.41
CA LYS A 126 7.77 11.32 -11.74
C LYS A 126 8.18 12.20 -10.57
N ALA A 127 7.25 12.90 -9.92
CA ALA A 127 7.56 13.75 -8.77
C ALA A 127 8.24 12.97 -7.64
N LEU A 128 7.77 11.74 -7.37
CA LEU A 128 8.39 10.85 -6.39
C LEU A 128 9.75 10.32 -6.87
N THR A 129 9.86 9.97 -8.15
CA THR A 129 11.13 9.53 -8.75
C THR A 129 12.18 10.63 -8.63
N ASP A 130 11.85 11.86 -8.98
CA ASP A 130 12.78 13.00 -8.96
C ASP A 130 13.20 13.35 -7.54
N ALA A 131 12.26 13.35 -6.59
CA ALA A 131 12.51 13.65 -5.18
C ALA A 131 13.26 12.52 -4.45
N ALA A 132 13.24 11.27 -4.93
CA ALA A 132 13.82 10.17 -4.17
C ALA A 132 15.36 10.26 -4.14
N PRO A 133 16.02 10.25 -2.96
CA PRO A 133 17.47 10.15 -2.85
C PRO A 133 17.98 8.78 -3.31
N ASP A 134 17.18 7.74 -3.12
CA ASP A 134 17.42 6.37 -3.60
C ASP A 134 16.40 6.04 -4.69
N LYS A 135 16.87 5.52 -5.83
CA LYS A 135 16.02 5.14 -6.97
C LYS A 135 15.51 3.71 -6.90
N SER A 136 15.68 3.02 -5.76
CA SER A 136 15.10 1.69 -5.55
C SER A 136 13.58 1.71 -5.74
N ALA A 137 13.11 0.82 -6.62
CA ALA A 137 11.70 0.68 -6.91
C ALA A 137 10.94 0.09 -5.71
N LYS A 138 9.75 0.63 -5.42
CA LYS A 138 8.93 0.32 -4.24
C LYS A 138 7.56 -0.24 -4.66
N SER A 139 6.93 -0.99 -3.76
CA SER A 139 5.58 -1.50 -3.98
C SER A 139 4.55 -0.50 -3.43
N PHE A 140 3.55 -0.15 -4.23
CA PHE A 140 2.53 0.84 -3.87
C PHE A 140 1.15 0.22 -3.79
N LEU A 141 0.40 0.58 -2.75
CA LEU A 141 -1.01 0.30 -2.58
C LEU A 141 -1.76 1.62 -2.43
N SER A 142 -2.58 1.96 -3.41
CA SER A 142 -3.51 3.08 -3.30
C SER A 142 -4.84 2.61 -2.73
N LEU A 143 -5.34 3.33 -1.73
CA LEU A 143 -6.71 3.27 -1.23
C LEU A 143 -7.51 4.50 -1.68
N SER A 144 -7.00 5.24 -2.66
CA SER A 144 -7.72 6.35 -3.30
C SER A 144 -8.60 5.81 -4.42
N CYS A 145 -9.90 6.11 -4.37
CA CYS A 145 -10.90 5.58 -5.32
C CYS A 145 -10.45 5.68 -6.78
N LEU A 146 -10.80 4.67 -7.58
CA LEU A 146 -10.64 4.66 -9.04
C LEU A 146 -9.19 4.76 -9.58
N THR A 147 -8.17 4.89 -8.72
CA THR A 147 -6.74 4.91 -9.12
C THR A 147 -6.25 3.58 -9.69
N GLY A 148 -7.03 2.51 -9.54
CA GLY A 148 -6.82 1.23 -10.23
C GLY A 148 -7.30 1.23 -11.68
N ARG A 149 -7.75 2.36 -12.25
CA ARG A 149 -8.03 2.48 -13.68
C ARG A 149 -6.76 2.72 -14.48
N ALA A 150 -6.77 2.31 -15.75
CA ALA A 150 -5.60 2.38 -16.63
C ALA A 150 -5.00 3.80 -16.74
N ALA A 151 -5.84 4.84 -16.80
CA ALA A 151 -5.39 6.24 -16.89
C ALA A 151 -4.44 6.64 -15.74
N PHE A 152 -4.66 6.13 -14.53
CA PHE A 152 -3.76 6.34 -13.40
C PHE A 152 -2.71 5.23 -13.28
N GLY A 153 -3.16 3.97 -13.19
CA GLY A 153 -2.33 2.81 -12.87
C GLY A 153 -1.21 2.56 -13.88
N ASN A 154 -1.47 2.73 -15.19
CA ASN A 154 -0.41 2.59 -16.21
C ASN A 154 0.64 3.69 -16.05
N GLY A 155 0.19 4.95 -15.91
CA GLY A 155 1.09 6.09 -15.74
C GLY A 155 2.01 5.93 -14.54
N PHE A 156 1.45 5.61 -13.37
CA PHE A 156 2.22 5.47 -12.15
C PHE A 156 3.19 4.28 -12.18
N SER A 157 2.70 3.10 -12.59
CA SER A 157 3.52 1.87 -12.63
C SER A 157 4.58 1.84 -13.73
N SER A 158 4.55 2.79 -14.67
CA SER A 158 5.61 2.96 -15.68
C SER A 158 6.84 3.71 -15.16
N THR A 159 6.75 4.32 -13.98
CA THR A 159 7.83 5.16 -13.43
C THR A 159 8.87 4.33 -12.68
N GLY A 160 10.13 4.78 -12.70
CA GLY A 160 11.25 4.03 -12.11
C GLY A 160 11.14 3.79 -10.60
N ILE A 161 10.40 4.63 -9.88
CA ILE A 161 10.17 4.45 -8.43
C ILE A 161 9.17 3.34 -8.11
N CYS A 162 8.36 2.90 -9.08
CA CYS A 162 7.30 1.93 -8.85
C CYS A 162 7.68 0.54 -9.37
N LYS A 163 7.85 -0.40 -8.44
CA LYS A 163 8.03 -1.82 -8.77
C LYS A 163 6.71 -2.45 -9.20
N GLU A 164 5.65 -2.12 -8.48
CA GLU A 164 4.29 -2.62 -8.67
C GLU A 164 3.31 -1.69 -7.96
N PHE A 165 2.11 -1.59 -8.52
CA PHE A 165 1.06 -0.71 -8.03
C PHE A 165 -0.25 -1.48 -7.93
N ILE A 166 -0.96 -1.29 -6.82
CA ILE A 166 -2.31 -1.82 -6.62
C ILE A 166 -3.23 -0.63 -6.35
N GLY A 167 -4.39 -0.58 -6.99
CA GLY A 167 -5.39 0.46 -6.71
C GLY A 167 -6.82 -0.02 -6.96
N PRO A 168 -7.83 0.63 -6.36
CA PRO A 168 -9.22 0.27 -6.54
C PRO A 168 -9.72 0.64 -7.94
N TYR A 169 -10.40 -0.28 -8.62
CA TYR A 169 -10.97 -0.04 -9.95
C TYR A 169 -12.28 0.77 -9.91
N HIS A 170 -12.97 0.72 -8.77
CA HIS A 170 -14.22 1.41 -8.48
C HIS A 170 -14.06 2.36 -7.29
N SER A 171 -15.12 3.08 -6.95
CA SER A 171 -15.24 3.69 -5.62
C SER A 171 -15.37 2.58 -4.58
N VAL A 172 -14.57 2.62 -3.54
CA VAL A 172 -14.53 1.58 -2.51
C VAL A 172 -14.82 2.20 -1.15
N HIS A 173 -15.75 1.59 -0.41
CA HIS A 173 -16.04 2.02 0.95
C HIS A 173 -14.83 1.78 1.87
N GLY A 174 -14.55 2.68 2.80
CA GLY A 174 -13.36 2.60 3.68
C GLY A 174 -13.23 1.27 4.41
N ALA A 175 -14.34 0.69 4.88
CA ALA A 175 -14.34 -0.63 5.51
C ALA A 175 -13.85 -1.75 4.58
N ALA A 176 -14.29 -1.75 3.32
CA ALA A 176 -13.86 -2.74 2.33
C ALA A 176 -12.39 -2.53 1.91
N ALA A 177 -11.96 -1.27 1.75
CA ALA A 177 -10.56 -0.94 1.49
C ALA A 177 -9.64 -1.41 2.64
N SER A 178 -10.07 -1.21 3.89
CA SER A 178 -9.35 -1.69 5.06
C SER A 178 -9.28 -3.22 5.08
N GLN A 179 -10.41 -3.93 4.92
CA GLN A 179 -10.44 -5.39 4.89
C GLN A 179 -9.52 -5.96 3.80
N TYR A 180 -9.59 -5.39 2.59
CA TYR A 180 -8.74 -5.79 1.47
C TYR A 180 -7.26 -5.65 1.84
N THR A 181 -6.87 -4.48 2.39
CA THR A 181 -5.49 -4.19 2.78
C THR A 181 -4.99 -5.16 3.85
N GLN A 182 -5.80 -5.42 4.87
CA GLN A 182 -5.46 -6.36 5.93
C GLN A 182 -5.26 -7.78 5.38
N THR A 183 -6.16 -8.21 4.49
CA THR A 183 -6.07 -9.54 3.86
C THR A 183 -4.83 -9.66 2.97
N LEU A 184 -4.55 -8.63 2.17
CA LEU A 184 -3.36 -8.56 1.31
C LEU A 184 -2.09 -8.68 2.15
N LEU A 185 -1.98 -7.87 3.21
CA LEU A 185 -0.79 -7.82 4.05
C LEU A 185 -0.63 -9.08 4.91
N ALA A 186 -1.72 -9.70 5.36
CA ALA A 186 -1.65 -10.99 6.05
C ALA A 186 -1.01 -12.06 5.17
N HIS A 187 -1.50 -12.23 3.93
CA HIS A 187 -0.88 -13.18 3.00
C HIS A 187 0.55 -12.79 2.64
N HIS A 188 0.82 -11.51 2.44
CA HIS A 188 2.13 -11.05 2.02
C HIS A 188 3.20 -11.22 3.10
N LEU A 189 2.88 -10.80 4.33
CA LEU A 189 3.83 -10.71 5.43
C LEU A 189 3.81 -11.96 6.32
N LEU A 190 2.63 -12.51 6.63
CA LEU A 190 2.48 -13.66 7.53
C LEU A 190 2.57 -15.00 6.78
N ASP A 191 2.05 -15.09 5.56
CA ASP A 191 2.20 -16.33 4.79
C ASP A 191 3.46 -16.34 3.93
N GLY A 192 4.17 -15.21 3.83
CA GLY A 192 5.37 -15.07 3.00
C GLY A 192 5.07 -15.26 1.51
N VAL A 193 3.92 -14.79 1.04
CA VAL A 193 3.47 -14.90 -0.35
C VAL A 193 3.79 -13.63 -1.14
N GLU A 194 4.21 -13.76 -2.39
CA GLU A 194 4.43 -12.61 -3.28
C GLU A 194 3.20 -11.70 -3.40
N LEU A 195 3.43 -10.43 -3.75
CA LEU A 195 2.36 -9.43 -3.71
C LEU A 195 1.22 -9.74 -4.70
N LEU A 196 1.51 -10.24 -5.90
CA LEU A 196 0.49 -10.56 -6.90
C LEU A 196 -0.41 -11.75 -6.46
N PRO A 197 0.12 -12.90 -6.01
CA PRO A 197 -0.74 -13.95 -5.46
C PRO A 197 -1.50 -13.51 -4.19
N SER A 198 -0.90 -12.68 -3.34
CA SER A 198 -1.57 -12.10 -2.16
C SER A 198 -2.75 -11.19 -2.56
N HIS A 199 -2.54 -10.35 -3.58
CA HIS A 199 -3.57 -9.51 -4.20
C HIS A 199 -4.75 -10.35 -4.72
N ARG A 200 -4.47 -11.42 -5.46
CA ARG A 200 -5.52 -12.33 -5.97
C ARG A 200 -6.33 -12.97 -4.85
N ARG A 201 -5.70 -13.29 -3.71
CA ARG A 201 -6.42 -13.82 -2.52
C ARG A 201 -7.27 -12.73 -1.89
N ALA A 202 -6.71 -11.54 -1.66
CA ALA A 202 -7.43 -10.41 -1.08
C ALA A 202 -8.65 -9.98 -1.91
N ASN A 203 -8.53 -9.91 -3.24
CA ASN A 203 -9.65 -9.60 -4.14
C ASN A 203 -10.79 -10.62 -4.03
N ARG A 204 -10.48 -11.91 -3.85
CA ARG A 204 -11.50 -12.96 -3.69
C ARG A 204 -12.21 -12.92 -2.34
N SER A 205 -11.55 -12.38 -1.32
CA SER A 205 -12.05 -12.34 0.06
C SER A 205 -12.75 -11.03 0.42
N THR A 206 -12.68 -10.01 -0.44
CA THR A 206 -13.34 -8.73 -0.25
C THR A 206 -14.69 -8.72 -0.99
N SER A 207 -15.59 -7.79 -0.63
CA SER A 207 -16.86 -7.59 -1.33
C SER A 207 -16.68 -7.53 -2.85
N LYS A 208 -17.58 -8.18 -3.61
CA LYS A 208 -17.55 -8.23 -5.08
C LYS A 208 -17.57 -6.86 -5.75
N ASN A 209 -18.03 -5.83 -5.03
CA ASN A 209 -18.08 -4.45 -5.52
C ASN A 209 -16.80 -3.66 -5.22
N SER A 210 -15.79 -4.28 -4.60
CA SER A 210 -14.56 -3.64 -4.13
C SER A 210 -13.34 -4.31 -4.76
N THR A 211 -13.25 -4.17 -6.08
CA THR A 211 -12.24 -4.75 -6.94
C THR A 211 -10.99 -3.88 -7.00
N PHE A 212 -9.81 -4.45 -6.74
CA PHE A 212 -8.52 -3.78 -6.94
C PHE A 212 -7.82 -4.32 -8.18
N ARG A 213 -7.00 -3.52 -8.84
CA ARG A 213 -6.18 -3.96 -9.98
C ARG A 213 -4.70 -3.86 -9.67
N PHE A 214 -3.95 -4.79 -10.23
CA PHE A 214 -2.50 -4.88 -10.11
C PHE A 214 -1.84 -4.40 -11.40
N TYR A 215 -0.84 -3.53 -11.26
CA TYR A 215 -0.06 -2.95 -12.35
C TYR A 215 1.43 -3.17 -12.14
N ARG A 216 2.15 -3.40 -13.23
CA ARG A 216 3.61 -3.50 -13.27
C ARG A 216 4.11 -3.02 -14.62
N SER A 217 5.16 -2.20 -14.62
CA SER A 217 5.83 -1.73 -15.85
C SER A 217 4.88 -1.08 -16.87
N GLY A 218 3.90 -0.30 -16.39
CA GLY A 218 2.92 0.38 -17.24
C GLY A 218 1.79 -0.49 -17.78
N GLY A 219 1.75 -1.79 -17.43
CA GLY A 219 0.70 -2.72 -17.84
C GLY A 219 -0.13 -3.23 -16.65
N SER A 220 -1.42 -3.48 -16.89
CA SER A 220 -2.28 -4.19 -15.94
C SER A 220 -2.01 -5.69 -16.02
N LEU A 221 -1.64 -6.30 -14.90
CA LEU A 221 -1.58 -7.76 -14.76
C LEU A 221 -2.94 -8.22 -14.24
N LEU A 222 -3.90 -8.29 -15.17
CA LEU A 222 -5.27 -8.80 -15.06
C LEU A 222 -5.82 -9.20 -13.69
N ASP A 223 -7.01 -8.66 -13.40
CA ASP A 223 -7.89 -9.19 -12.37
C ASP A 223 -8.60 -10.46 -12.86
N THR A 224 -9.07 -11.26 -11.90
CA THR A 224 -9.81 -12.52 -12.06
C THR A 224 -10.66 -12.60 -13.34
N TYR A 225 -10.50 -13.71 -14.11
CA TYR A 225 -11.13 -14.10 -15.39
C TYR A 225 -10.31 -14.00 -16.68
N GLY A 226 -9.00 -13.77 -16.62
CA GLY A 226 -8.09 -14.20 -17.70
C GLY A 226 -8.34 -13.60 -19.10
N LYS A 227 -9.01 -12.45 -19.21
CA LYS A 227 -9.17 -11.75 -20.49
C LYS A 227 -8.47 -10.40 -20.46
N VAL A 228 -7.40 -10.29 -21.24
CA VAL A 228 -6.75 -9.04 -21.65
C VAL A 228 -7.77 -8.20 -22.41
N THR A 229 -8.02 -6.99 -21.94
CA THR A 229 -8.57 -5.88 -22.71
C THR A 229 -7.53 -4.78 -22.73
#